data_AF-A0A7U6M5S2-F1
#
_entry.id   AF-A0A7U6M5S2-F1
#
_cell.length_a   1.000
_cell.length_b   1.000
_cell.length_c   1.000
_cell.angle_alpha   90.00
_cell.angle_beta   90.00
_cell.angle_gamma   90.00
#
_symmetry.space_group_name_H-M   'P 1'
#
loop_
_entity.id
_entity.type
_entity.pdbx_description
1 polymer ?
#
loop_
_entity_poly.entity_id
_entity_poly.type
_entity_poly.pdbx_seq_one_letter_code
_entity_poly.pdbx_strand_id
1 'polypeptide(L)'
;MSLKSSFAIVLRALRSQRKITQRDFGDTSRTFLSKLEGGKSRLTLDKLEQVSQRLEVSSLTLLTLTLSLESGRSSAELIDDLRLEIVNLERDGGSPRLEEGPHPSGIRLAS
;
A
#
# COMPACT_ATOMS: atom_id res chain seq x y z
N MET A 1 16.68 7.88 4.47
CA MET A 1 15.36 8.46 4.87
C MET A 1 14.64 7.46 5.74
N SER A 2 13.60 7.85 6.48
CA SER A 2 12.74 6.85 7.15
C SER A 2 11.67 6.35 6.18
N LEU A 3 11.23 5.09 6.33
CA LEU A 3 10.07 4.54 5.58
C LEU A 3 8.85 5.47 5.57
N LYS A 4 8.55 6.13 6.70
CA LYS A 4 7.45 7.10 6.80
C LYS A 4 7.66 8.31 5.89
N SER A 5 8.88 8.84 5.85
CA SER A 5 9.24 9.96 4.98
C SER A 5 9.17 9.55 3.51
N SER A 6 9.66 8.36 3.17
CA SER A 6 9.58 7.82 1.80
C SER A 6 8.14 7.62 1.36
N PHE A 7 7.29 7.07 2.23
CA PHE A 7 5.86 6.87 1.95
C PHE A 7 5.16 8.19 1.66
N ALA A 8 5.42 9.21 2.49
CA ALA A 8 4.86 10.54 2.32
C ALA A 8 5.21 11.16 0.96
N ILE A 9 6.47 10.98 0.51
CA ILE A 9 6.95 11.49 -0.78
C ILE A 9 6.27 10.75 -1.93
N VAL A 10 6.25 9.41 -1.91
CA VAL A 10 5.63 8.58 -2.96
C VAL A 10 4.14 8.87 -3.09
N LEU A 11 3.43 8.95 -1.95
CA LEU A 11 2.02 9.30 -1.90
C LEU A 11 1.76 10.67 -2.57
N ARG A 12 2.54 11.69 -2.19
CA ARG A 12 2.40 13.03 -2.78
C ARG A 12 2.67 13.02 -4.28
N ALA A 13 3.68 12.27 -4.73
CA ALA A 13 4.04 12.15 -6.14
C ALA A 13 2.91 11.50 -6.95
N LEU A 14 2.42 10.33 -6.52
CA LEU A 14 1.33 9.61 -7.19
C LEU A 14 0.04 10.42 -7.20
N ARG A 15 -0.30 11.06 -6.07
CA ARG A 15 -1.47 11.94 -5.98
C ARG A 15 -1.38 13.09 -6.97
N SER A 16 -0.21 13.72 -7.09
CA SER A 16 0.02 14.84 -8.01
C SER A 16 -0.05 14.39 -9.46
N GLN A 17 0.54 13.24 -9.80
CA GLN A 17 0.48 12.64 -11.13
C GLN A 17 -0.96 12.35 -11.58
N ARG A 18 -1.82 11.93 -10.64
CA ARG A 18 -3.24 11.64 -10.90
C ARG A 18 -4.16 12.86 -10.79
N LYS A 19 -3.60 14.05 -10.50
CA LYS A 19 -4.36 15.31 -10.32
C LYS A 19 -5.43 15.22 -9.23
N ILE A 20 -5.24 14.35 -8.25
CA ILE A 20 -6.16 14.20 -7.13
C ILE A 20 -5.79 15.23 -6.06
N THR A 21 -6.74 16.06 -5.65
CA THR A 21 -6.54 17.01 -4.56
C THR A 21 -6.71 16.30 -3.22
N GLN A 22 -6.17 16.89 -2.15
CA GLN A 22 -6.41 16.36 -0.80
C GLN A 22 -7.90 16.41 -0.39
N ARG A 23 -8.72 17.27 -1.04
CA ARG A 23 -10.17 17.37 -0.78
C ARG A 23 -10.94 16.19 -1.36
N ASP A 24 -10.43 15.62 -2.45
CA ASP A 24 -11.04 14.47 -3.12
C ASP A 24 -10.97 13.18 -2.28
N PHE A 25 -10.21 13.20 -1.18
CA PHE A 25 -10.16 12.12 -0.20
C PHE A 25 -11.29 12.19 0.86
N GLY A 26 -12.05 13.28 0.95
CA GLY A 26 -13.08 13.52 1.98
C GLY A 26 -12.52 14.11 3.29
N ASP A 27 -13.37 14.67 4.15
CA ASP A 27 -12.93 15.49 5.30
C ASP A 27 -12.11 14.72 6.36
N THR A 28 -12.54 13.50 6.73
CA THR A 28 -11.81 12.63 7.66
C THR A 28 -10.45 12.22 7.10
N SER A 29 -10.41 11.95 5.79
CA SER A 29 -9.19 11.54 5.10
C SER A 29 -8.27 12.72 4.80
N ARG A 30 -8.76 13.96 4.69
CA ARG A 30 -7.94 15.15 4.41
C ARG A 30 -6.96 15.45 5.55
N THR A 31 -7.44 15.45 6.79
CA THR A 31 -6.58 15.64 7.98
C THR A 31 -5.60 14.48 8.13
N PHE A 32 -6.04 13.27 7.82
CA PHE A 32 -5.20 12.09 7.83
C PHE A 32 -4.10 12.16 6.74
N LEU A 33 -4.46 12.46 5.50
CA LEU A 33 -3.59 12.57 4.35
C LEU A 33 -2.54 13.67 4.54
N SER A 34 -2.93 14.82 5.09
CA SER A 34 -1.98 15.89 5.46
C SER A 34 -0.95 15.41 6.50
N LYS A 35 -1.38 14.68 7.54
CA LYS A 35 -0.47 14.10 8.54
C LYS A 35 0.42 13.00 7.94
N LEU A 36 -0.10 12.25 6.98
CA LEU A 36 0.59 11.16 6.31
C LEU A 36 1.66 11.68 5.34
N GLU A 37 1.31 12.65 4.49
CA GLU A 37 2.24 13.39 3.60
C GLU A 37 3.25 14.23 4.39
N GLY A 38 2.98 14.54 5.66
CA GLY A 38 3.93 15.17 6.58
C GLY A 38 4.85 14.20 7.33
N GLY A 39 4.67 12.88 7.17
CA GLY A 39 5.42 11.85 7.91
C GLY A 39 5.08 11.76 9.42
N LYS A 40 3.97 12.40 9.84
CA LYS A 40 3.57 12.56 11.26
C LYS A 40 2.52 11.54 11.71
N SER A 41 2.07 10.65 10.83
CA SER A 41 1.05 9.64 11.15
C SER A 41 1.61 8.22 11.17
N ARG A 42 0.98 7.35 11.96
CA ARG A 42 1.14 5.90 11.85
C ARG A 42 0.27 5.41 10.69
N LEU A 43 0.88 4.72 9.73
CA LEU A 43 0.18 4.03 8.64
C LEU A 43 -0.39 2.72 9.19
N THR A 44 -1.70 2.52 9.07
CA THR A 44 -2.36 1.22 9.33
C THR A 44 -2.71 0.56 8.00
N LEU A 45 -3.04 -0.73 8.02
CA LEU A 45 -3.46 -1.45 6.81
C LEU A 45 -4.74 -0.86 6.20
N ASP A 46 -5.77 -0.57 7.00
CA ASP A 46 -7.00 0.07 6.51
C ASP A 46 -6.73 1.38 5.77
N LYS A 47 -5.77 2.16 6.27
CA LYS A 47 -5.38 3.44 5.68
C LYS A 47 -4.57 3.26 4.41
N LEU A 48 -3.70 2.26 4.37
CA LEU A 48 -2.98 1.89 3.17
C LEU A 48 -3.96 1.48 2.07
N GLU A 49 -4.92 0.61 2.38
CA GLU A 49 -5.97 0.17 1.45
C GLU A 49 -6.80 1.34 0.92
N GLN A 50 -7.32 2.19 1.82
CA GLN A 50 -8.08 3.38 1.44
C GLN A 50 -7.30 4.30 0.50
N VAL A 51 -6.03 4.57 0.81
CA VAL A 51 -5.20 5.45 -0.02
C VAL A 51 -4.89 4.82 -1.37
N SER A 52 -4.53 3.54 -1.37
CA SER A 52 -4.30 2.75 -2.59
C SER A 52 -5.52 2.74 -3.51
N GLN A 53 -6.71 2.51 -2.96
CA GLN A 53 -7.97 2.52 -3.71
C GLN A 53 -8.25 3.88 -4.34
N ARG A 54 -8.08 4.97 -3.56
CA ARG A 54 -8.29 6.34 -4.07
C ARG A 54 -7.27 6.74 -5.13
N LEU A 55 -6.05 6.24 -5.02
CA LEU A 55 -5.02 6.40 -6.03
C LEU A 55 -5.17 5.41 -7.18
N GLU A 56 -6.15 4.49 -7.17
CA GLU A 56 -6.32 3.42 -8.14
C GLU A 56 -5.00 2.67 -8.44
N VAL A 57 -4.26 2.33 -7.39
CA VAL A 57 -3.06 1.50 -7.43
C VAL A 57 -3.17 0.38 -6.40
N SER A 58 -2.51 -0.75 -6.64
CA SER A 58 -2.39 -1.78 -5.61
C SER A 58 -1.59 -1.26 -4.40
N SER A 59 -1.96 -1.71 -3.20
CA SER A 59 -1.17 -1.47 -1.98
C SER A 59 0.24 -2.01 -2.07
N LEU A 60 0.45 -3.11 -2.79
CA LEU A 60 1.78 -3.64 -3.05
C LEU A 60 2.60 -2.66 -3.89
N THR A 61 2.02 -2.10 -4.96
CA THR A 61 2.70 -1.09 -5.79
C THR A 61 3.14 0.11 -4.97
N LEU A 62 2.25 0.62 -4.10
CA LEU A 62 2.56 1.76 -3.25
C LEU A 62 3.70 1.45 -2.26
N LEU A 63 3.70 0.26 -1.67
CA LEU A 63 4.76 -0.19 -0.78
C LEU A 63 6.09 -0.42 -1.52
N THR A 64 6.08 -1.04 -2.70
CA THR A 64 7.28 -1.27 -3.51
C THR A 64 7.96 0.05 -3.88
N LEU A 65 7.19 1.05 -4.33
CA LEU A 65 7.74 2.39 -4.63
C LEU A 65 8.30 3.08 -3.38
N THR A 66 7.62 2.90 -2.24
CA THR A 66 8.06 3.44 -0.95
C THR A 66 9.38 2.84 -0.50
N LEU A 67 9.50 1.51 -0.55
CA LEU A 67 10.70 0.76 -0.17
C LEU A 67 11.85 1.01 -1.16
N SER A 68 11.55 1.15 -2.45
CA SER A 68 12.53 1.55 -3.46
C SER A 68 13.15 2.90 -3.13
N LEU A 69 12.32 3.90 -2.80
CA LEU A 69 12.80 5.22 -2.41
C LEU A 69 13.57 5.21 -1.07
N GLU A 70 13.12 4.43 -0.09
CA GLU A 70 13.81 4.32 1.21
C GLU A 70 15.20 3.68 1.08
N SER A 71 15.27 2.53 0.41
CA SER A 71 16.48 1.71 0.29
C SER A 71 17.44 2.20 -0.79
N GLY A 72 16.97 3.06 -1.72
CA GLY A 72 17.73 3.46 -2.90
C GLY A 72 17.84 2.37 -3.97
N ARG A 73 17.18 1.23 -3.78
CA ARG A 73 17.14 0.12 -4.74
C ARG A 73 16.06 0.34 -5.77
N SER A 74 16.24 -0.20 -6.97
CA SER A 74 15.21 -0.16 -8.00
C SER A 74 14.00 -1.03 -7.61
N SER A 75 12.82 -0.66 -8.10
CA SER A 75 11.62 -1.49 -7.92
C SER A 75 11.75 -2.88 -8.53
N ALA A 76 12.54 -3.03 -9.61
CA ALA A 76 12.79 -4.32 -10.25
C ALA A 76 13.57 -5.26 -9.33
N GLU A 77 14.66 -4.80 -8.72
CA GLU A 77 15.45 -5.58 -7.77
C GLU A 77 14.60 -6.04 -6.57
N LEU A 78 13.75 -5.16 -6.03
CA LEU A 78 12.87 -5.53 -4.92
C LEU A 78 11.83 -6.59 -5.30
N ILE A 79 11.32 -6.55 -6.54
CA ILE A 79 10.36 -7.54 -7.03
C ILE A 79 11.04 -8.90 -7.23
N ASP A 80 12.27 -8.91 -7.75
CA ASP A 80 13.01 -10.15 -7.95
C ASP A 80 13.40 -10.81 -6.62
N ASP A 81 13.83 -10.02 -5.64
CA ASP A 81 14.09 -10.52 -4.28
C ASP A 81 12.81 -11.08 -3.64
N LEU A 82 11.69 -10.36 -3.74
CA LEU A 82 10.40 -10.80 -3.21
C LEU A 82 9.96 -12.14 -3.83
N ARG A 83 10.17 -12.32 -5.14
CA ARG A 83 9.86 -13.59 -5.82
C ARG A 83 10.70 -14.73 -5.26
N LEU A 84 12.00 -14.53 -5.09
CA LEU A 84 12.89 -15.53 -4.50
C LEU A 84 12.51 -15.86 -3.06
N GLU A 85 12.17 -14.84 -2.27
CA GLU A 85 11.73 -15.01 -0.88
C GLU A 85 10.45 -15.86 -0.79
N ILE A 86 9.44 -15.56 -1.61
CA ILE A 86 8.19 -16.34 -1.66
C ILE A 86 8.46 -17.80 -2.03
N VAL A 87 9.26 -18.05 -3.08
CA VAL A 87 9.61 -19.43 -3.50
C VAL A 87 10.31 -20.19 -2.37
N ASN A 88 11.22 -19.53 -1.64
CA ASN A 88 11.90 -20.16 -0.51
C ASN A 88 10.92 -20.48 0.63
N LEU A 89 10.01 -19.55 0.96
CA LEU A 89 8.98 -19.77 1.98
C LEU A 89 8.05 -20.94 1.61
N GLU A 90 7.66 -21.05 0.34
CA GLU A 90 6.83 -22.16 -0.15
C GLU A 90 7.57 -23.51 -0.05
N ARG A 91 8.86 -23.55 -0.45
CA ARG A 91 9.68 -24.77 -0.39
C ARG A 91 9.88 -25.26 1.04
N ASP A 92 10.05 -24.35 1.98
CA ASP A 92 10.33 -24.68 3.38
C ASP A 92 9.03 -25.07 4.15
N GLY A 93 7.92 -25.31 3.45
CA GLY A 93 6.61 -25.63 4.03
C GLY A 93 5.96 -24.45 4.75
N GLY A 94 6.46 -23.25 4.49
CA GLY A 94 6.21 -22.00 5.21
C GLY A 94 5.28 -21.03 4.50
N SER A 95 4.56 -21.44 3.44
CA SER A 95 3.34 -20.69 3.13
C SER A 95 2.43 -20.88 4.34
N PRO A 96 2.08 -19.81 5.09
CA PRO A 96 1.01 -19.94 6.06
C PRO A 96 -0.14 -20.52 5.26
N ARG A 97 -0.74 -21.61 5.73
CA ARG A 97 -1.95 -22.14 5.12
C ARG A 97 -3.00 -21.05 5.29
N LEU A 98 -3.07 -20.14 4.33
CA LEU A 98 -4.05 -19.07 4.24
C LEU A 98 -5.32 -19.76 3.77
N GLU A 99 -5.89 -20.60 4.65
CA GLU A 99 -7.26 -21.09 4.51
C GLU A 99 -8.09 -19.86 4.14
N GLU A 100 -8.76 -19.93 2.99
CA GLU A 100 -9.60 -18.86 2.48
C GLU A 100 -10.66 -18.54 3.56
N GLY A 101 -10.38 -17.56 4.41
CA GLY A 101 -11.37 -16.93 5.25
C GLY A 101 -12.49 -16.42 4.32
N PRO A 102 -13.76 -16.49 4.73
CA PRO A 102 -14.90 -16.38 3.83
C PRO A 102 -14.74 -15.14 2.95
N HIS A 103 -14.51 -15.40 1.66
CA HIS A 103 -14.51 -14.37 0.64
C HIS A 103 -15.88 -13.67 0.74
N PRO A 104 -15.97 -12.32 0.84
CA PRO A 104 -17.25 -11.61 0.86
C PRO A 104 -17.88 -11.63 -0.55
N SER A 105 -18.09 -12.83 -1.09
CA SER A 105 -18.83 -13.10 -2.30
C SER A 105 -20.21 -13.56 -1.89
N GLY A 106 -21.11 -12.59 -1.70
CA GLY A 106 -22.53 -12.88 -1.57
C GLY A 106 -23.28 -12.06 -0.54
N ILE A 107 -23.44 -10.75 -0.78
CA ILE A 107 -24.74 -10.15 -0.47
C ILE A 107 -25.71 -10.71 -1.50
N ARG A 108 -26.20 -11.95 -1.27
CA ARG A 108 -27.49 -12.35 -1.83
C ARG A 108 -28.52 -11.52 -1.08
N LEU A 109 -29.04 -10.50 -1.76
CA LEU A 109 -30.35 -9.94 -1.45
C LEU A 109 -31.33 -11.11 -1.46
N ALA A 110 -31.68 -11.59 -0.27
CA ALA A 110 -32.82 -12.46 -0.10
C ALA A 110 -34.07 -11.59 -0.24
N SER A 111 -34.83 -11.95 -1.27
CA SER A 111 -36.25 -11.75 -1.56
C SER A 111 -37.09 -10.92 -0.59
#